data_AF-A0AAV7MZ67-F1
#
_entry.id   AF-A0AAV7MZ67-F1
#
_cell.length_a   1.000
_cell.length_b   1.000
_cell.length_c   1.000
_cell.angle_alpha   90.00
_cell.angle_beta   90.00
_cell.angle_gamma   90.00
#
_symmetry.space_group_name_H-M   'P 1'
#
loop_
_entity.id
_entity.type
_entity.pdbx_description
1 polymer ?
#
loop_
_entity_poly.entity_id
_entity_poly.type
_entity_poly.pdbx_seq_one_letter_code
_entity_poly.pdbx_strand_id
1 'polypeptide(L)'
;MHTFVGNLEWKGEKHPLDNEKMLLRGCSIRNTAACYGLVVYAGFDTKIMKNSGKVKVKRTRLDSLMNMIVVLILVIIFICAFVFAVVSGLWQQTIQTKHSYVPAVLPQFTPAFYSFILFWGYVILTNLLVPIMLFIT
;
A
#
# COMPACT_ATOMS: atom_id res chain seq x y z
N MET A 1 -7.46 -34.42 -7.14
CA MET A 1 -6.68 -34.74 -5.92
C MET A 1 -6.50 -36.25 -5.68
N HIS A 2 -7.28 -37.13 -6.34
CA HIS A 2 -7.44 -38.54 -5.97
C HIS A 2 -6.58 -39.56 -6.72
N THR A 3 -5.78 -39.16 -7.70
CA THR A 3 -4.97 -40.09 -8.48
C THR A 3 -3.50 -40.03 -8.04
N PHE A 4 -2.94 -41.19 -7.75
CA PHE A 4 -1.50 -41.43 -7.60
C PHE A 4 -1.25 -42.78 -8.26
N VAL A 5 -0.27 -42.84 -9.14
CA VAL A 5 0.15 -44.06 -9.85
C VAL A 5 1.65 -44.15 -9.69
N GLY A 6 2.11 -45.20 -9.02
CA GLY A 6 3.53 -45.51 -8.88
C GLY A 6 3.75 -47.01 -8.90
N ASN A 7 4.98 -47.44 -9.16
CA ASN A 7 5.37 -48.86 -9.05
C ASN A 7 6.54 -48.96 -8.06
N LEU A 8 6.38 -49.80 -7.04
CA LEU A 8 7.45 -50.17 -6.13
C LEU A 8 8.12 -51.43 -6.66
N GLU A 9 9.43 -51.38 -6.89
CA GLU A 9 10.20 -52.55 -7.29
C GLU A 9 10.97 -53.09 -6.08
N TRP A 10 10.69 -54.34 -5.72
CA TRP A 10 11.35 -55.02 -4.60
C TRP A 10 11.78 -56.42 -5.03
N LYS A 11 13.08 -56.71 -4.96
CA LYS A 11 13.66 -58.02 -5.31
C LYS A 11 13.24 -58.57 -6.69
N GLY A 12 13.04 -57.68 -7.67
CA GLY A 12 12.63 -58.04 -9.03
C GLY A 12 11.12 -58.16 -9.25
N GLU A 13 10.30 -58.00 -8.20
CA GLU A 13 8.84 -57.91 -8.32
C GLU A 13 8.36 -56.46 -8.32
N LYS A 14 7.39 -56.15 -9.19
CA LYS A 14 6.77 -54.81 -9.30
C LYS A 14 5.40 -54.82 -8.63
N HIS A 15 5.25 -53.97 -7.62
CA HIS A 15 3.99 -53.75 -6.93
C HIS A 15 3.40 -52.39 -7.29
N PRO A 16 2.18 -52.32 -7.84
CA PRO A 16 1.52 -51.05 -8.11
C PRO A 16 1.14 -50.37 -6.79
N LEU A 17 1.41 -49.06 -6.73
CA LEU A 17 1.05 -48.17 -5.64
C LEU A 17 -0.11 -47.29 -6.12
N ASP A 18 -1.29 -47.57 -5.56
CA ASP A 18 -2.50 -46.76 -5.74
C ASP A 18 -2.66 -45.74 -4.62
N ASN A 19 -3.64 -44.85 -4.78
CA ASN A 19 -3.93 -43.79 -3.82
C ASN A 19 -4.37 -44.32 -2.44
N GLU A 20 -4.83 -45.57 -2.33
CA GLU A 20 -5.13 -46.24 -1.05
C GLU A 20 -3.87 -46.56 -0.23
N LYS A 21 -2.73 -46.76 -0.88
CA LYS A 21 -1.44 -47.06 -0.25
C LYS A 21 -0.61 -45.78 0.02
N MET A 22 -1.19 -44.60 -0.19
CA MET A 22 -0.51 -43.31 -0.05
C MET A 22 -1.09 -42.51 1.11
N LEU A 23 -0.24 -42.14 2.08
CA LEU A 23 -0.60 -41.22 3.16
C LEU A 23 -0.27 -39.78 2.75
N LEU A 24 -1.22 -38.86 2.90
CA LEU A 24 -1.06 -37.46 2.52
C LEU A 24 -0.70 -36.59 3.72
N ARG A 25 0.09 -35.53 3.46
CA ARG A 25 0.39 -34.49 4.45
C ARG A 25 -0.90 -33.82 4.92
N GLY A 26 -1.10 -33.77 6.24
CA GLY A 26 -2.29 -33.20 6.89
C GLY A 26 -3.35 -34.23 7.31
N CYS A 27 -3.20 -35.49 6.91
CA CYS A 27 -4.01 -36.58 7.45
C CYS A 27 -3.44 -37.05 8.80
N SER A 28 -4.32 -37.34 9.75
CA SER A 28 -3.96 -37.94 11.03
C SER A 28 -4.40 -39.40 11.06
N ILE A 29 -3.47 -40.30 11.33
CA ILE A 29 -3.72 -41.74 11.41
C ILE A 29 -4.49 -42.02 12.69
N ARG A 30 -5.58 -42.78 12.60
CA ARG A 30 -6.39 -43.21 13.74
C ARG A 30 -6.40 -44.73 13.81
N ASN A 31 -6.56 -45.28 15.01
CA ASN A 31 -6.74 -46.71 15.23
C ASN A 31 -5.53 -47.58 14.78
N THR A 32 -4.30 -47.10 14.98
CA THR A 32 -3.07 -47.87 14.71
C THR A 32 -1.96 -47.43 15.65
N ALA A 33 -1.23 -48.37 16.24
CA ALA A 33 -0.18 -48.08 17.23
C ALA A 33 1.07 -47.44 16.62
N ALA A 34 1.50 -47.92 15.44
CA ALA A 34 2.63 -47.37 14.68
C ALA A 34 2.43 -47.61 13.19
N CYS A 35 2.93 -46.69 12.36
CA CYS A 35 2.93 -46.81 10.91
C CYS A 35 4.34 -46.52 10.38
N TYR A 36 4.86 -47.44 9.57
CA TYR A 36 6.13 -47.30 8.88
C TYR A 36 5.86 -47.06 7.39
N GLY A 37 6.54 -46.09 6.79
CA GLY A 37 6.35 -45.74 5.40
C GLY A 37 7.53 -44.97 4.83
N LEU A 38 7.60 -44.92 3.51
CA LEU A 38 8.62 -44.17 2.76
C LEU A 38 8.07 -42.80 2.36
N VAL A 39 8.86 -41.75 2.55
CA VAL A 39 8.50 -40.39 2.13
C VAL A 39 8.74 -40.25 0.62
N VAL A 40 7.65 -40.13 -0.15
CA VAL A 40 7.70 -39.95 -1.62
C VAL A 40 7.72 -38.46 -2.02
N TYR A 41 6.94 -37.62 -1.32
CA TYR A 41 6.89 -36.17 -1.55
C TYR A 41 7.12 -35.40 -0.26
N ALA A 42 8.03 -34.42 -0.29
CA ALA A 42 8.39 -33.59 0.85
C ALA A 42 8.16 -32.09 0.55
N GLY A 43 7.89 -31.31 1.59
CA GLY A 43 7.78 -29.85 1.48
C GLY A 43 6.76 -29.39 0.43
N PHE A 44 7.17 -28.45 -0.43
CA PHE A 44 6.31 -27.83 -1.44
C PHE A 44 5.81 -28.81 -2.50
N ASP A 45 6.40 -29.99 -2.59
CA ASP A 45 5.96 -31.03 -3.52
C ASP A 45 4.76 -31.84 -3.04
N THR A 46 4.36 -31.68 -1.79
CA THR A 46 3.17 -32.35 -1.24
C THR A 46 1.89 -31.85 -1.94
N LYS A 47 0.95 -32.77 -2.22
CA LYS A 47 -0.32 -32.46 -2.91
C LYS A 47 -1.07 -31.28 -2.25
N ILE A 48 -1.05 -31.19 -0.92
CA ILE A 48 -1.69 -30.10 -0.18
C ILE A 48 -1.01 -28.75 -0.44
N MET A 49 0.33 -28.73 -0.50
CA MET A 49 1.08 -27.49 -0.66
C MET A 49 1.08 -27.00 -2.11
N LYS A 50 0.97 -27.91 -3.09
CA LYS A 50 0.67 -27.55 -4.49
C LYS A 50 -0.74 -26.99 -4.67
N ASN A 51 -1.69 -27.42 -3.83
CA ASN A 51 -3.06 -26.88 -3.82
C ASN A 51 -3.20 -25.59 -3.00
N SER A 52 -2.32 -25.37 -2.02
CA SER A 52 -2.20 -24.10 -1.33
C SER A 52 -1.65 -23.07 -2.31
N GLY A 53 -2.54 -22.28 -2.91
CA GLY A 53 -2.16 -21.18 -3.78
C GLY A 53 -1.09 -20.29 -3.13
N LYS A 54 -0.28 -19.62 -3.97
CA LYS A 54 0.79 -18.72 -3.49
C LYS A 54 0.25 -17.79 -2.42
N VAL A 55 0.98 -17.66 -1.32
CA VAL A 55 0.65 -16.73 -0.22
C VAL A 55 0.56 -15.33 -0.82
N LYS A 56 -0.66 -14.86 -1.06
CA LYS A 56 -0.89 -13.49 -1.52
C LYS A 56 -0.82 -12.60 -0.30
N VAL A 57 0.10 -11.63 -0.33
CA VAL A 57 0.13 -10.56 0.66
C VAL A 57 -1.21 -9.85 0.59
N LYS A 58 -1.99 -9.94 1.67
CA LYS A 58 -3.26 -9.22 1.77
C LYS A 58 -2.93 -7.74 1.89
N ARG A 59 -3.05 -6.98 0.81
CA ARG A 59 -3.12 -5.51 0.89
C ARG A 59 -4.47 -5.15 1.47
N THR A 60 -4.48 -4.28 2.47
CA THR A 60 -5.72 -3.90 3.14
C THR A 60 -6.41 -2.86 2.28
N ARG A 61 -7.75 -2.88 2.19
CA ARG A 61 -8.50 -1.80 1.50
C ARG A 61 -8.19 -0.41 2.09
N LEU A 62 -7.71 -0.38 3.33
CA LEU A 62 -7.23 0.80 4.02
C LEU A 62 -6.07 1.49 3.29
N ASP A 63 -5.14 0.74 2.67
CA ASP A 63 -4.00 1.32 1.94
C ASP A 63 -4.48 2.18 0.75
N SER A 64 -5.53 1.72 0.05
CA SER A 64 -6.10 2.44 -1.09
C SER A 64 -6.93 3.66 -0.64
N LEU A 65 -7.62 3.56 0.49
CA LEU A 65 -8.38 4.66 1.07
C LEU A 65 -7.45 5.76 1.60
N MET A 66 -6.34 5.38 2.23
CA MET A 66 -5.31 6.31 2.69
C MET A 66 -4.75 7.12 1.54
N ASN A 67 -4.39 6.48 0.42
CA ASN A 67 -3.91 7.19 -0.76
C ASN A 67 -4.96 8.17 -1.33
N MET A 68 -6.24 7.79 -1.32
CA MET A 68 -7.32 8.67 -1.77
C MET A 68 -7.49 9.91 -0.87
N ILE A 69 -7.39 9.73 0.45
CA ILE A 69 -7.47 10.83 1.43
C ILE A 69 -6.27 11.78 1.27
N VAL A 70 -5.06 11.26 1.05
CA VAL A 70 -3.86 12.08 0.81
C VAL A 70 -4.05 12.97 -0.41
N VAL A 71 -4.57 12.43 -1.52
CA VAL A 71 -4.85 13.23 -2.73
C VAL A 71 -5.90 14.30 -2.44
N LEU A 72 -6.97 13.98 -1.71
CA LEU A 72 -8.01 14.95 -1.35
C LEU A 72 -7.45 16.13 -0.52
N ILE A 73 -6.62 15.84 0.47
CA ILE A 73 -5.99 16.85 1.33
C ILE A 73 -5.08 17.77 0.51
N LEU A 74 -4.28 17.22 -0.41
CA LEU A 74 -3.45 18.02 -1.32
C LEU A 74 -4.30 19.01 -2.13
N VAL A 75 -5.43 18.57 -2.68
CA VAL A 75 -6.33 19.46 -3.44
C VAL A 75 -6.86 20.59 -2.55
N ILE A 76 -7.28 20.29 -1.32
CA ILE A 76 -7.81 21.30 -0.38
C ILE A 76 -6.73 22.33 -0.03
N ILE A 77 -5.49 21.90 0.23
CA ILE A 77 -4.36 22.79 0.53
C ILE A 77 -4.13 23.77 -0.64
N PHE A 78 -4.10 23.26 -1.87
CA PHE A 78 -3.91 24.10 -3.06
C PHE A 78 -5.01 25.15 -3.21
N ILE A 79 -6.27 24.78 -2.96
CA ILE A 79 -7.41 25.70 -3.00
C ILE A 79 -7.27 26.77 -1.91
N CYS A 80 -6.96 26.38 -0.67
CA CYS A 80 -6.76 27.32 0.43
C CYS A 80 -5.62 28.31 0.15
N ALA A 81 -4.47 27.83 -0.31
CA ALA A 81 -3.33 28.68 -0.67
C ALA A 81 -3.67 29.64 -1.81
N PHE A 82 -4.46 29.21 -2.79
CA PHE A 82 -4.94 30.06 -3.88
C PHE A 82 -5.84 31.18 -3.37
N VAL A 83 -6.80 30.87 -2.50
CA VAL A 83 -7.69 31.88 -1.89
C VAL A 83 -6.89 32.90 -1.09
N PHE A 84 -5.94 32.45 -0.25
CA PHE A 84 -5.08 33.37 0.51
C PHE A 84 -4.22 34.26 -0.38
N ALA A 85 -3.67 33.74 -1.48
CA ALA A 85 -2.89 34.53 -2.42
C ALA A 85 -3.73 35.62 -3.10
N VAL A 86 -4.96 35.30 -3.54
CA VAL A 86 -5.88 36.26 -4.16
C VAL A 86 -6.31 37.34 -3.16
N VAL A 87 -6.66 36.96 -1.93
CA VAL A 87 -7.05 37.90 -0.88
C VAL A 87 -5.91 38.85 -0.56
N SER A 88 -4.68 38.34 -0.39
CA SER A 88 -3.50 39.17 -0.14
C SER A 88 -3.18 40.11 -1.31
N GLY A 89 -3.37 39.66 -2.56
CA GLY A 89 -3.20 40.50 -3.75
C GLY A 89 -4.20 41.68 -3.79
N LEU A 90 -5.48 41.42 -3.55
CA LEU A 90 -6.52 42.46 -3.50
C LEU A 90 -6.34 43.41 -2.31
N TRP A 91 -5.94 42.88 -1.16
CA TRP A 91 -5.67 43.65 0.04
C TRP A 91 -4.51 44.61 -0.18
N GLN A 92 -3.44 44.15 -0.84
CA GLN A 92 -2.29 44.99 -1.15
C GLN A 92 -2.65 46.15 -2.09
N GLN A 93 -3.49 45.92 -3.10
CA GLN A 93 -3.96 46.98 -4.00
C GLN A 93 -4.81 48.04 -3.25
N THR A 94 -5.58 47.62 -2.25
CA THR A 94 -6.44 48.51 -1.45
C THR A 94 -5.66 49.31 -0.41
N ILE A 95 -4.62 48.73 0.19
CA ILE A 95 -3.78 49.44 1.18
C ILE A 95 -2.87 50.47 0.50
N GLN A 96 -2.27 50.12 -0.64
CA GLN A 96 -1.39 51.05 -1.38
C GLN A 96 -2.14 52.32 -1.84
N THR A 97 -3.45 52.23 -2.09
CA THR A 97 -4.28 53.38 -2.45
C THR A 97 -4.70 54.24 -1.25
N LYS A 98 -4.74 53.69 -0.03
CA LYS A 98 -5.21 54.40 1.18
C LYS A 98 -4.10 54.88 2.13
N HIS A 99 -2.94 54.23 2.14
CA HIS A 99 -1.90 54.49 3.13
C HIS A 99 -0.52 54.65 2.47
N SER A 100 -0.19 55.89 2.10
CA SER A 100 1.07 56.29 1.43
C SER A 100 2.34 56.11 2.31
N TYR A 101 2.19 55.77 3.59
CA TYR A 101 3.30 55.64 4.55
C TYR A 101 3.74 54.19 4.81
N VAL A 102 3.06 53.19 4.26
CA VAL A 102 3.46 51.79 4.43
C VAL A 102 4.49 51.47 3.36
N PRO A 103 5.79 51.29 3.70
CA PRO A 103 6.78 50.89 2.71
C PRO A 103 6.36 49.55 2.11
N ALA A 104 6.37 49.45 0.78
CA ALA A 104 6.15 48.18 0.10
C ALA A 104 7.18 47.17 0.64
N VAL A 105 6.70 46.18 1.39
CA VAL A 105 7.55 45.26 2.17
C VAL A 105 8.36 44.33 1.25
N LEU A 106 8.08 44.34 -0.06
CA LEU A 106 8.82 43.64 -1.10
C LEU A 106 9.03 44.54 -2.34
N PRO A 107 10.09 44.28 -3.14
CA PRO A 107 10.56 45.16 -4.21
C PRO A 107 9.49 45.41 -5.27
N GLN A 108 9.74 46.38 -6.14
CA GLN A 108 8.88 47.04 -7.15
C GLN A 108 8.28 46.11 -8.24
N PHE A 109 7.95 44.88 -7.90
CA PHE A 109 7.35 43.89 -8.77
C PHE A 109 5.86 44.17 -8.99
N THR A 110 5.36 43.73 -10.14
CA THR A 110 3.93 43.78 -10.44
C THR A 110 3.14 43.05 -9.35
N PRO A 111 1.95 43.55 -8.95
CA PRO A 111 1.12 42.92 -7.91
C PRO A 111 0.77 41.45 -8.21
N ALA A 112 0.75 41.08 -9.50
CA ALA A 112 0.61 39.70 -9.95
C ALA A 112 1.81 38.81 -9.57
N PHE A 113 3.04 39.30 -9.77
CA PHE A 113 4.26 38.54 -9.45
C PHE A 113 4.45 38.39 -7.93
N TYR A 114 4.09 39.42 -7.16
CA TYR A 114 4.07 39.34 -5.71
C TYR A 114 3.09 38.27 -5.18
N SER A 115 1.85 38.27 -5.71
CA SER A 115 0.83 37.28 -5.34
C SER A 115 1.24 35.86 -5.73
N PHE A 116 1.98 35.71 -6.83
CA PHE A 116 2.56 34.44 -7.25
C PHE A 116 3.62 33.90 -6.29
N ILE A 117 4.52 34.76 -5.78
CA ILE A 117 5.51 34.35 -4.78
C ILE A 117 4.82 34.01 -3.44
N LEU A 118 3.85 34.81 -3.02
CA LEU A 118 3.08 34.55 -1.80
C LEU A 118 2.27 33.26 -1.89
N PHE A 119 1.75 32.91 -3.07
CA PHE A 119 1.06 31.64 -3.28
C PHE A 119 1.94 30.45 -2.88
N TRP A 120 3.18 30.38 -3.38
CA TRP A 120 4.13 29.34 -3.00
C TRP A 120 4.49 29.38 -1.50
N GLY A 121 4.60 30.58 -0.91
CA GLY A 121 4.79 30.75 0.52
C GLY A 121 3.65 30.17 1.36
N TYR A 122 2.39 30.43 0.98
CA TYR A 122 1.21 29.89 1.65
C TYR A 122 1.06 28.39 1.47
N VAL A 123 1.42 27.83 0.30
CA VAL A 123 1.46 26.38 0.08
C VAL A 123 2.42 25.71 1.07
N ILE A 124 3.62 26.28 1.27
CA ILE A 124 4.60 25.72 2.22
C ILE A 124 4.07 25.85 3.66
N LEU A 125 3.54 27.01 4.04
CA LEU A 125 3.00 27.26 5.38
C LEU A 125 1.83 26.31 5.72
N THR A 126 0.93 26.08 4.77
CA THR A 126 -0.24 25.21 4.96
C THR A 126 0.10 23.71 4.86
N ASN A 127 1.14 23.34 4.11
CA ASN A 127 1.69 21.98 4.12
C ASN A 127 2.30 21.63 5.48
N LEU A 128 2.99 22.57 6.13
CA LEU A 128 3.46 22.41 7.52
C LEU A 128 2.32 22.24 8.54
N LEU A 129 1.14 22.79 8.26
CA LEU A 129 -0.06 22.62 9.10
C LEU A 129 -0.72 21.25 8.92
N VAL A 130 -0.46 20.55 7.81
CA VAL A 130 -0.87 19.15 7.66
C VAL A 130 0.24 18.29 8.27
N PRO A 131 0.05 17.77 9.50
CA PRO A 131 1.13 17.06 10.16
C PRO A 131 1.47 15.78 9.40
N ILE A 132 2.77 15.51 9.30
CA ILE A 132 3.40 14.24 8.87
C ILE A 132 2.78 13.01 9.60
N MET A 133 2.09 13.24 10.72
CA MET A 133 1.35 12.27 11.53
C MET A 133 0.36 11.41 10.74
N LEU A 134 -0.19 11.88 9.61
CA LEU A 134 -1.15 11.07 8.84
C LEU A 134 -0.48 9.93 8.05
N PHE A 135 0.83 10.01 7.80
CA PHE A 135 1.58 9.00 7.03
C PHE A 135 2.15 7.85 7.89
N ILE A 136 2.13 7.97 9.23
CA ILE A 136 2.83 7.05 10.15
C ILE A 136 1.88 6.27 11.10
N THR A 137 0.57 6.22 10.82
CA THR A 137 -0.33 5.22 11.44
C THR A 137 -0.69 4.15 10.43
#